data_AF-A0A1R0KWC6-F1
#
_entry.id   AF-A0A1R0KWC6-F1
#
_cell.length_a   1.000
_cell.length_b   1.000
_cell.length_c   1.000
_cell.angle_alpha   90.00
_cell.angle_beta   90.00
_cell.angle_gamma   90.00
#
_symmetry.space_group_name_H-M   'P 1'
#
loop_
_entity.id
_entity.type
_entity.pdbx_description
1 polymer ?
#
loop_
_entity_poly.entity_id
_entity_poly.type
_entity_poly.pdbx_seq_one_letter_code
_entity_poly.pdbx_strand_id
1 'polypeptide(L)'
;MRISRAIILFAAVIATVTACSSGDQKSDDAAKPSSQAPAPSAAPSSSAVPTGGTGAKEPCALLPAEAVGKAVSLEGVTSAPGPVQDNAANGGKAKSCVYSAAGKQIGALAVTRFEGNKIKPAEMVAALKKAKPGAKDVAGVGEGALYYVDENKTATLAAAELVSDVPVLVNYTGPTKMTQEMMTPLVKTAVDAN
;
A
#
# COMPACT_ATOMS: atom_id res chain seq x y z
N MET A 1 39.04 -22.22 14.61
CA MET A 1 38.50 -23.52 15.10
C MET A 1 36.98 -23.47 14.99
N ARG A 2 36.33 -24.53 14.48
CA ARG A 2 34.88 -24.82 14.51
C ARG A 2 33.91 -23.72 14.02
N ILE A 3 33.61 -23.79 12.72
CA ILE A 3 32.30 -23.41 12.16
C ILE A 3 31.26 -24.42 12.67
N SER A 4 30.12 -23.96 13.18
CA SER A 4 28.95 -24.82 13.47
C SER A 4 27.77 -24.38 12.63
N ARG A 5 27.45 -25.16 11.59
CA ARG A 5 26.25 -24.99 10.76
C ARG A 5 25.06 -25.68 11.45
N ALA A 6 23.93 -24.99 11.55
CA ALA A 6 22.63 -25.62 11.83
C ALA A 6 21.71 -25.35 10.63
N ILE A 7 21.70 -26.29 9.68
CA ILE A 7 20.77 -26.29 8.54
C ILE A 7 19.55 -27.09 8.98
N ILE A 8 18.43 -26.42 9.26
CA ILE A 8 17.16 -27.11 9.52
C ILE A 8 16.46 -27.35 8.20
N LEU A 9 16.58 -28.59 7.71
CA LEU A 9 15.82 -29.12 6.58
C LEU A 9 14.37 -29.37 7.03
N PHE A 10 13.43 -28.51 6.63
CA PHE A 10 12.01 -28.86 6.69
C PHE A 10 11.62 -29.64 5.44
N ALA A 11 11.24 -30.91 5.64
CA ALA A 11 10.88 -31.83 4.58
C ALA A 11 9.52 -31.48 3.95
N ALA A 12 9.38 -31.83 2.67
CA ALA A 12 8.14 -31.64 1.93
C ALA A 12 7.01 -32.56 2.42
N VAL A 13 5.79 -32.04 2.44
CA VAL A 13 4.57 -32.85 2.48
C VAL A 13 3.78 -32.58 1.20
N ILE A 14 3.88 -33.52 0.25
CA ILE A 14 3.03 -33.56 -0.94
C ILE A 14 1.81 -34.40 -0.56
N ALA A 15 0.67 -33.75 -0.33
CA ALA A 15 -0.61 -34.42 -0.09
C ALA A 15 -1.36 -34.59 -1.43
N THR A 16 -1.01 -35.62 -2.19
CA THR A 16 -1.82 -36.08 -3.32
C THR A 16 -3.09 -36.77 -2.81
N VAL A 17 -4.25 -36.14 -2.99
CA VAL A 17 -5.55 -36.76 -2.68
C VAL A 17 -6.18 -37.28 -3.97
N THR A 18 -5.76 -38.48 -4.39
CA THR A 18 -6.44 -39.26 -5.43
C THR A 18 -7.23 -40.40 -4.79
N ALA A 19 -8.55 -40.23 -4.74
CA ALA A 19 -9.58 -41.20 -4.37
C ALA A 19 -10.92 -40.65 -4.95
N CYS A 20 -11.98 -41.39 -5.30
CA CYS A 20 -12.26 -42.82 -5.56
C CYS A 20 -13.65 -42.87 -6.25
N SER A 21 -14.07 -43.85 -7.06
CA SER A 21 -13.42 -45.08 -7.58
C SER A 21 -14.09 -45.49 -8.92
N SER A 22 -13.90 -46.73 -9.37
CA SER A 22 -14.47 -47.37 -10.57
C SER A 22 -16.00 -47.26 -10.74
N GLY A 23 -16.45 -47.08 -11.98
CA GLY A 23 -17.84 -47.30 -12.40
C GLY A 23 -17.89 -47.90 -13.81
N ASP A 24 -18.33 -49.14 -13.92
CA ASP A 24 -18.49 -49.85 -15.20
C ASP A 24 -19.85 -50.57 -15.26
N GLN A 25 -20.64 -50.18 -16.27
CA GLN A 25 -21.74 -50.93 -16.92
C GLN A 25 -22.88 -51.54 -16.09
N LYS A 26 -24.09 -50.99 -16.24
CA LYS A 26 -25.15 -51.63 -17.06
C LYS A 26 -26.24 -50.62 -17.49
N SER A 27 -26.85 -50.89 -18.65
CA SER A 27 -27.96 -50.22 -19.35
C SER A 27 -29.27 -50.11 -18.50
N ASP A 28 -30.32 -49.35 -18.84
CA ASP A 28 -30.88 -48.95 -20.15
C ASP A 28 -31.64 -47.58 -20.12
N ASP A 29 -32.28 -47.23 -21.25
CA ASP A 29 -33.35 -46.22 -21.48
C ASP A 29 -33.02 -44.76 -21.95
N ALA A 30 -32.89 -44.65 -23.28
CA ALA A 30 -33.66 -43.77 -24.17
C ALA A 30 -33.93 -42.28 -23.82
N ALA A 31 -33.17 -41.36 -24.43
CA ALA A 31 -33.70 -40.29 -25.31
C ALA A 31 -32.59 -39.60 -26.14
N LYS A 32 -32.93 -39.08 -27.33
CA LYS A 32 -32.03 -38.41 -28.30
C LYS A 32 -31.90 -36.87 -28.01
N PRO A 33 -31.07 -36.07 -28.72
CA PRO A 33 -30.18 -35.12 -28.06
C PRO A 33 -30.54 -33.64 -28.31
N SER A 34 -30.02 -32.75 -27.47
CA SER A 34 -29.88 -31.33 -27.80
C SER A 34 -28.45 -30.88 -27.54
N SER A 35 -27.75 -30.52 -28.61
CA SER A 35 -26.38 -30.00 -28.54
C SER A 35 -26.38 -28.57 -27.99
N GLN A 36 -25.65 -28.33 -26.91
CA GLN A 36 -25.23 -26.98 -26.52
C GLN A 36 -23.74 -26.99 -26.15
N ALA A 37 -23.01 -26.03 -26.73
CA ALA A 37 -21.57 -25.92 -26.60
C ALA A 37 -21.16 -25.40 -25.20
N PRO A 38 -19.91 -25.64 -24.75
CA PRO A 38 -19.43 -25.10 -23.49
C PRO A 38 -19.42 -23.56 -23.53
N ALA A 39 -19.94 -22.92 -22.47
CA ALA A 39 -19.83 -21.48 -22.30
C ALA A 39 -18.35 -21.08 -22.08
N PRO A 40 -17.87 -19.96 -22.69
CA PRO A 40 -16.48 -19.53 -22.54
C PRO A 40 -16.19 -18.99 -21.14
N SER A 41 -14.94 -19.19 -20.70
CA SER A 41 -14.43 -18.80 -19.39
C SER A 41 -14.71 -17.34 -19.05
N ALA A 42 -15.26 -17.09 -17.86
CA ALA A 42 -15.30 -15.75 -17.28
C ALA A 42 -13.87 -15.27 -16.96
N ALA A 43 -13.40 -14.25 -17.67
CA ALA A 43 -12.22 -13.49 -17.26
C ALA A 43 -12.51 -12.73 -15.95
N PRO A 44 -11.53 -12.57 -15.05
CA PRO A 44 -11.72 -11.77 -13.84
C PRO A 44 -11.81 -10.29 -14.20
N SER A 45 -13.03 -9.75 -14.26
CA SER A 45 -13.27 -8.33 -14.48
C SER A 45 -12.78 -7.49 -13.29
N SER A 46 -12.02 -6.44 -13.61
CA SER A 46 -11.54 -5.42 -12.68
C SER A 46 -12.66 -4.65 -11.96
N SER A 47 -12.24 -3.89 -10.95
CA SER A 47 -12.94 -2.71 -10.42
C SER A 47 -14.15 -2.96 -9.51
N ALA A 48 -13.89 -3.57 -8.35
CA ALA A 48 -14.69 -3.29 -7.16
C ALA A 48 -14.41 -1.85 -6.68
N VAL A 49 -15.24 -0.90 -7.10
CA VAL A 49 -15.28 0.45 -6.51
C VAL A 49 -15.99 0.35 -5.15
N PRO A 50 -15.36 0.71 -4.02
CA PRO A 50 -16.06 0.78 -2.74
C PRO A 50 -17.03 1.96 -2.75
N THR A 51 -18.30 1.69 -2.55
CA THR A 51 -19.34 2.72 -2.42
C THR A 51 -19.18 3.54 -1.14
N GLY A 52 -18.89 4.83 -1.32
CA GLY A 52 -19.42 5.94 -0.53
C GLY A 52 -19.51 5.78 0.99
N GLY A 53 -18.43 6.11 1.69
CA GLY A 53 -18.51 6.95 2.89
C GLY A 53 -18.02 8.35 2.55
N THR A 54 -18.50 9.39 3.23
CA THR A 54 -17.92 10.75 3.16
C THR A 54 -16.63 10.81 4.00
N GLY A 55 -15.67 9.97 3.66
CA GLY A 55 -14.42 9.82 4.39
C GLY A 55 -13.30 9.35 3.46
N ALA A 56 -12.09 9.84 3.75
CA ALA A 56 -10.80 9.36 3.27
C ALA A 56 -10.76 8.75 1.86
N LYS A 57 -10.37 9.56 0.85
CA LYS A 57 -9.95 9.02 -0.45
C LYS A 57 -8.86 7.97 -0.25
N GLU A 58 -8.95 6.88 -1.00
CA GLU A 58 -7.95 5.80 -0.96
C GLU A 58 -6.58 6.33 -1.40
N PRO A 59 -5.45 5.97 -0.75
CA PRO A 59 -4.15 6.58 -1.03
C PRO A 59 -3.68 6.47 -2.49
N CYS A 60 -4.03 5.39 -3.20
CA CYS A 60 -3.70 5.26 -4.63
C CYS A 60 -4.45 6.26 -5.54
N ALA A 61 -5.56 6.84 -5.08
CA ALA A 61 -6.27 7.91 -5.79
C ALA A 61 -5.69 9.30 -5.49
N LEU A 62 -4.88 9.46 -4.45
CA LEU A 62 -4.26 10.73 -4.05
C LEU A 62 -2.97 11.04 -4.79
N LEU A 63 -2.21 10.00 -5.16
CA LEU A 63 -0.94 10.15 -5.85
C LEU A 63 -0.82 9.13 -6.99
N PRO A 64 -0.98 9.56 -8.26
CA PRO A 64 -0.89 8.67 -9.42
C PRO A 64 0.54 8.15 -9.64
N ALA A 65 0.65 6.91 -10.13
CA ALA A 65 1.93 6.24 -10.38
C ALA A 65 2.83 7.02 -11.35
N GLU A 66 2.23 7.72 -12.31
CA GLU A 66 2.89 8.56 -13.30
C GLU A 66 3.58 9.78 -12.66
N ALA A 67 3.03 10.33 -11.57
CA ALA A 67 3.66 11.42 -10.83
C ALA A 67 4.91 10.93 -10.09
N VAL A 68 4.83 9.74 -9.48
CA VAL A 68 5.98 9.07 -8.85
C VAL A 68 7.07 8.79 -9.89
N GLY A 69 6.71 8.19 -11.03
CA GLY A 69 7.64 7.92 -12.13
C GLY A 69 8.38 9.16 -12.64
N LYS A 70 7.67 10.27 -12.83
CA LYS A 70 8.28 11.57 -13.18
C LYS A 70 9.25 12.08 -12.11
N ALA A 71 8.89 11.97 -10.82
CA ALA A 71 9.73 12.47 -9.73
C ALA A 71 11.03 11.66 -9.51
N VAL A 72 11.06 10.37 -9.91
CA VAL A 72 12.27 9.52 -9.81
C VAL A 72 12.92 9.18 -11.16
N SER A 73 12.46 9.81 -12.25
CA SER A 73 12.91 9.55 -13.62
C SER A 73 12.84 8.08 -14.03
N LEU A 74 11.73 7.40 -13.72
CA LEU A 74 11.46 6.01 -14.11
C LEU A 74 10.15 5.90 -14.90
N GLU A 75 10.19 5.16 -15.99
CA GLU A 75 9.00 4.73 -16.74
C GLU A 75 8.43 3.42 -16.18
N GLY A 76 7.18 3.10 -16.53
CA GLY A 76 6.54 1.84 -16.13
C GLY A 76 6.32 1.69 -14.62
N VAL A 77 6.20 2.80 -13.89
CA VAL A 77 5.79 2.78 -12.48
C VAL A 77 4.32 2.35 -12.39
N THR A 78 4.06 1.40 -11.52
CA THR A 78 2.71 0.93 -11.16
C THR A 78 2.42 1.22 -9.69
N SER A 79 1.14 1.28 -9.34
CA SER A 79 0.67 1.48 -7.97
C SER A 79 -0.36 0.43 -7.58
N ALA A 80 -0.33 -0.03 -6.33
CA ALA A 80 -1.32 -0.96 -5.77
C ALA A 80 -1.62 -0.63 -4.30
N PRO A 81 -2.84 -0.92 -3.80
CA PRO A 81 -3.14 -0.80 -2.38
C PRO A 81 -2.13 -1.58 -1.52
N GLY A 82 -1.60 -0.92 -0.51
CA GLY A 82 -0.68 -1.50 0.46
C GLY A 82 -1.37 -1.98 1.74
N PRO A 83 -0.60 -2.27 2.79
CA PRO A 83 -1.15 -2.62 4.09
C PRO A 83 -2.12 -1.58 4.65
N VAL A 84 -3.13 -2.08 5.35
CA VAL A 84 -4.06 -1.30 6.19
C VAL A 84 -3.73 -1.59 7.65
N GLN A 85 -3.74 -0.55 8.50
CA GLN A 85 -3.50 -0.64 9.93
C GLN A 85 -4.55 0.18 10.68
N ASP A 86 -5.63 -0.47 11.12
CA ASP A 86 -6.71 0.20 11.86
C ASP A 86 -6.41 0.42 13.36
N ASN A 87 -5.29 -0.11 13.85
CA ASN A 87 -4.89 -0.08 15.26
C ASN A 87 -3.39 0.25 15.41
N ALA A 88 -2.91 1.31 14.76
CA ALA A 88 -1.51 1.71 14.90
C ALA A 88 -1.23 2.21 16.32
N ALA A 89 0.00 2.00 16.83
CA ALA A 89 0.37 2.31 18.21
C ALA A 89 0.29 3.81 18.58
N ASN A 90 0.16 4.70 17.60
CA ASN A 90 -0.08 6.13 17.76
C ASN A 90 -1.57 6.52 17.80
N GLY A 91 -2.48 5.54 17.81
CA GLY A 91 -3.93 5.76 17.77
C GLY A 91 -4.49 6.14 16.39
N GLY A 92 -3.65 6.08 15.34
CA GLY A 92 -4.07 6.36 13.97
C GLY A 92 -4.57 5.13 13.22
N LYS A 93 -5.42 5.37 12.21
CA LYS A 93 -5.80 4.39 11.19
C LYS A 93 -5.05 4.72 9.89
N ALA A 94 -4.16 3.84 9.46
CA ALA A 94 -3.34 4.05 8.27
C ALA A 94 -3.80 3.17 7.10
N LYS A 95 -3.95 3.78 5.92
CA LYS A 95 -4.01 3.08 4.63
C LYS A 95 -2.78 3.46 3.81
N SER A 96 -2.38 2.62 2.86
CA SER A 96 -1.22 2.91 2.02
C SER A 96 -1.40 2.54 0.54
N CYS A 97 -0.58 3.13 -0.31
CA CYS A 97 -0.38 2.76 -1.71
C CYS A 97 1.11 2.48 -1.93
N VAL A 98 1.43 1.34 -2.53
CA VAL A 98 2.79 0.90 -2.82
C VAL A 98 3.09 1.17 -4.29
N TYR A 99 4.23 1.82 -4.57
CA TYR A 99 4.69 2.10 -5.93
C TYR A 99 5.84 1.17 -6.31
N SER A 100 5.77 0.58 -7.49
CA SER A 100 6.76 -0.38 -7.98
C SER A 100 7.19 -0.09 -9.43
N ALA A 101 8.45 -0.34 -9.74
CA ALA A 101 9.01 -0.30 -11.08
C ALA A 101 9.86 -1.56 -11.31
N ALA A 102 9.73 -2.20 -12.48
CA ALA A 102 10.44 -3.45 -12.82
C ALA A 102 10.35 -4.54 -11.71
N GLY A 103 9.17 -4.69 -11.09
CA GLY A 103 8.92 -5.66 -10.03
C GLY A 103 9.53 -5.34 -8.66
N LYS A 104 10.09 -4.13 -8.47
CA LYS A 104 10.68 -3.68 -7.20
C LYS A 104 9.92 -2.49 -6.64
N GLN A 105 9.66 -2.48 -5.34
CA GLN A 105 9.11 -1.31 -4.66
C GLN A 105 10.11 -0.14 -4.74
N ILE A 106 9.61 1.02 -5.16
CA ILE A 106 10.37 2.28 -5.23
C ILE A 106 9.88 3.33 -4.22
N GLY A 107 8.73 3.10 -3.59
CA GLY A 107 8.23 3.89 -2.47
C GLY A 107 6.84 3.46 -2.02
N ALA A 108 6.28 4.21 -1.09
CA ALA A 108 4.88 4.09 -0.68
C ALA A 108 4.34 5.44 -0.20
N LEU A 109 3.07 5.72 -0.50
CA LEU A 109 2.30 6.77 0.16
C LEU A 109 1.50 6.11 1.28
N ALA A 110 1.55 6.65 2.49
CA ALA A 110 0.63 6.29 3.56
C ALA A 110 -0.16 7.52 4.02
N VAL A 111 -1.41 7.28 4.41
CA VAL A 111 -2.34 8.28 4.93
C VAL A 111 -2.87 7.75 6.24
N THR A 112 -2.48 8.39 7.34
CA THR A 112 -2.88 8.03 8.69
C THR A 112 -3.89 9.06 9.22
N ARG A 113 -5.11 8.63 9.53
CA ARG A 113 -6.16 9.47 10.10
C ARG A 113 -6.30 9.21 11.59
N PHE A 114 -6.42 10.27 12.37
CA PHE A 114 -6.55 10.21 13.83
C PHE A 114 -7.99 10.50 14.25
N GLU A 115 -8.90 9.59 13.91
CA GLU A 115 -10.33 9.71 14.22
C GLU A 115 -10.56 9.86 15.73
N GLY A 116 -11.44 10.80 16.12
CA GLY A 116 -11.72 11.12 17.52
C GLY A 116 -10.61 11.91 18.24
N ASN A 117 -9.44 12.13 17.61
CA ASN A 117 -8.38 12.98 18.12
C ASN A 117 -8.60 14.45 17.69
N LYS A 118 -8.09 15.39 18.48
CA LYS A 118 -8.15 16.84 18.23
C LYS A 118 -6.77 17.51 18.22
N ILE A 119 -5.70 16.71 18.15
CA ILE A 119 -4.33 17.20 17.99
C ILE A 119 -4.21 18.06 16.73
N LYS A 120 -3.60 19.24 16.84
CA LYS A 120 -3.44 20.13 15.68
C LYS A 120 -2.29 19.64 14.79
N PRO A 121 -2.31 19.87 13.47
CA PRO A 121 -1.21 19.52 12.59
C PRO A 121 0.16 20.04 13.03
N ALA A 122 0.24 21.27 13.54
CA ALA A 122 1.47 21.82 14.12
C ALA A 122 1.99 21.02 15.33
N GLU A 123 1.09 20.49 16.17
CA GLU A 123 1.43 19.63 17.32
C GLU A 123 1.87 18.23 16.85
N MET A 124 1.24 17.68 15.81
CA MET A 124 1.66 16.43 15.16
C MET A 124 3.08 16.55 14.60
N VAL A 125 3.37 17.65 13.89
CA VAL A 125 4.69 17.97 13.34
C VAL A 125 5.71 18.11 14.47
N ALA A 126 5.40 18.87 15.53
CA ALA A 126 6.30 19.01 16.68
C ALA A 126 6.59 17.66 17.36
N ALA A 127 5.58 16.79 17.53
CA ALA A 127 5.74 15.46 18.09
C ALA A 127 6.59 14.56 17.17
N LEU A 128 6.37 14.58 15.85
CA LEU A 128 7.15 13.82 14.89
C LEU A 128 8.62 14.28 14.85
N LYS A 129 8.87 15.60 14.89
CA LYS A 129 10.21 16.18 14.96
C LYS A 129 10.96 15.74 16.23
N LYS A 130 10.27 15.70 17.36
CA LYS A 130 10.82 15.16 18.62
C LYS A 130 11.13 13.65 18.53
N ALA A 131 10.31 12.88 17.82
CA ALA A 131 10.49 11.44 17.62
C ALA A 131 11.50 11.07 16.52
N LYS A 132 11.92 12.03 15.68
CA LYS A 132 12.84 11.82 14.55
C LYS A 132 14.02 12.81 14.62
N PRO A 133 15.06 12.50 15.41
CA PRO A 133 16.27 13.31 15.47
C PRO A 133 16.86 13.57 14.07
N GLY A 134 17.19 14.83 13.78
CA GLY A 134 17.68 15.24 12.46
C GLY A 134 16.61 15.51 11.40
N ALA A 135 15.32 15.41 11.73
CA ALA A 135 14.24 15.84 10.84
C ALA A 135 14.30 17.35 10.55
N LYS A 136 14.08 17.72 9.29
CA LYS A 136 14.12 19.09 8.76
C LYS A 136 12.73 19.54 8.37
N ASP A 137 12.36 20.78 8.70
CA ASP A 137 11.08 21.35 8.30
C ASP A 137 11.04 21.56 6.78
N VAL A 138 9.88 21.31 6.18
CA VAL A 138 9.60 21.51 4.75
C VAL A 138 8.43 22.49 4.64
N ALA A 139 8.70 23.66 4.08
CA ALA A 139 7.68 24.70 3.88
C ALA A 139 6.79 24.38 2.67
N GLY A 140 5.54 24.87 2.68
CA GLY A 140 4.63 24.83 1.53
C GLY A 140 3.93 23.48 1.27
N VAL A 141 3.95 22.57 2.24
CA VAL A 141 3.25 21.27 2.18
C VAL A 141 2.40 21.07 3.43
N GLY A 142 1.07 20.98 3.25
CA GLY A 142 0.11 20.90 4.35
C GLY A 142 0.17 22.11 5.30
N GLU A 143 -0.27 21.90 6.55
CA GLU A 143 -0.11 22.86 7.65
C GLU A 143 1.29 22.77 8.30
N GLY A 144 2.07 21.76 7.92
CA GLY A 144 3.48 21.62 8.26
C GLY A 144 4.00 20.25 7.85
N ALA A 145 5.26 20.20 7.40
CA ALA A 145 5.88 18.97 6.94
C ALA A 145 7.33 18.82 7.38
N LEU A 146 7.80 17.57 7.43
CA LEU A 146 9.14 17.17 7.84
C LEU A 146 9.73 16.17 6.87
N TYR A 147 10.99 16.39 6.49
CA TYR A 147 11.83 15.42 5.80
C TYR A 147 12.84 14.80 6.78
N TYR A 148 12.98 13.48 6.77
CA TYR A 148 13.99 12.75 7.52
C TYR A 148 14.42 11.47 6.80
N VAL A 149 15.58 10.93 7.18
CA VAL A 149 15.99 9.56 6.84
C VAL A 149 16.03 8.78 8.14
N ASP A 150 15.34 7.64 8.20
CA ASP A 150 15.31 6.82 9.40
C ASP A 150 16.51 5.84 9.50
N GLU A 151 16.62 5.17 10.65
CA GLU A 151 17.67 4.19 10.95
C GLU A 151 17.66 3.01 9.96
N ASN A 152 16.49 2.68 9.39
CA ASN A 152 16.30 1.64 8.37
C ASN A 152 16.73 2.10 6.97
N LYS A 153 17.30 3.31 6.82
CA LYS A 153 17.69 3.91 5.54
C LYS A 153 16.49 4.12 4.61
N THR A 154 15.38 4.56 5.17
CA THR A 154 14.18 5.01 4.43
C THR A 154 14.10 6.53 4.48
N ALA A 155 14.14 7.18 3.32
CA ALA A 155 13.79 8.59 3.21
C ALA A 155 12.27 8.73 3.40
N THR A 156 11.84 9.65 4.27
CA THR A 156 10.43 9.95 4.52
C THR A 156 10.21 11.45 4.45
N LEU A 157 9.16 11.87 3.74
CA LEU A 157 8.58 13.20 3.90
C LEU A 157 7.15 13.01 4.41
N ALA A 158 6.86 13.58 5.57
CA ALA A 158 5.56 13.51 6.23
C ALA A 158 4.99 14.91 6.41
N ALA A 159 3.74 15.12 6.00
CA ALA A 159 2.98 16.35 6.14
C ALA A 159 1.74 16.11 7.02
N ALA A 160 1.38 17.08 7.84
CA ALA A 160 0.16 17.07 8.64
C ALA A 160 -0.84 18.12 8.12
N GLU A 161 -2.13 17.80 8.22
CA GLU A 161 -3.25 18.64 7.77
C GLU A 161 -4.54 18.25 8.51
N LEU A 162 -5.56 19.11 8.45
CA LEU A 162 -6.94 18.78 8.80
C LEU A 162 -7.77 18.49 7.55
N VAL A 163 -8.37 17.30 7.45
CA VAL A 163 -9.33 16.96 6.39
C VAL A 163 -10.69 16.67 7.01
N SER A 164 -11.63 17.59 6.81
CA SER A 164 -12.97 17.56 7.44
C SER A 164 -12.89 17.45 8.97
N ASP A 165 -12.10 18.34 9.58
CA ASP A 165 -11.78 18.41 11.03
C ASP A 165 -11.09 17.17 11.63
N VAL A 166 -10.77 16.15 10.81
CA VAL A 166 -9.97 14.99 11.25
C VAL A 166 -8.48 15.28 11.00
N PRO A 167 -7.60 15.16 12.02
CA PRO A 167 -6.16 15.25 11.82
C PRO A 167 -5.65 14.09 10.94
N VAL A 168 -4.89 14.43 9.91
CA VAL A 168 -4.30 13.48 8.96
C VAL A 168 -2.79 13.69 8.88
N LEU A 169 -2.04 12.59 8.85
CA LEU A 169 -0.64 12.55 8.47
C LEU A 169 -0.52 11.87 7.11
N VAL A 170 -0.08 12.61 6.10
CA VAL A 170 0.22 12.10 4.76
C VAL A 170 1.73 11.97 4.65
N ASN A 171 2.26 10.76 4.45
CA ASN A 171 3.70 10.56 4.33
C ASN A 171 4.06 9.69 3.12
N TYR A 172 5.02 10.16 2.34
CA TYR A 172 5.65 9.36 1.29
C TYR A 172 6.99 8.83 1.80
N THR A 173 7.25 7.55 1.57
CA THR A 173 8.50 6.85 1.91
C THR A 173 9.19 6.34 0.65
N GLY A 174 10.52 6.32 0.65
CA GLY A 174 11.33 5.87 -0.47
C GLY A 174 12.78 5.53 -0.07
N PRO A 175 13.61 5.05 -1.00
CA PRO A 175 15.02 4.78 -0.74
C PRO A 175 15.78 6.07 -0.40
N THR A 176 16.88 5.98 0.38
CA THR A 176 17.70 7.14 0.82
C THR A 176 18.13 8.12 -0.28
N LYS A 177 18.22 7.67 -1.52
CA LYS A 177 18.53 8.51 -2.68
C LYS A 177 17.43 9.52 -3.03
N MET A 178 16.21 9.36 -2.50
CA MET A 178 15.15 10.35 -2.65
C MET A 178 15.40 11.53 -1.71
N THR A 179 15.78 12.65 -2.30
CA THR A 179 15.94 13.94 -1.61
C THR A 179 14.58 14.52 -1.24
N GLN A 180 14.60 15.46 -0.29
CA GLN A 180 13.45 16.29 0.05
C GLN A 180 12.80 16.90 -1.22
N GLU A 181 13.60 17.43 -2.15
CA GLU A 181 13.13 18.07 -3.39
C GLU A 181 12.35 17.12 -4.30
N MET A 182 12.75 15.85 -4.40
CA MET A 182 12.00 14.81 -5.15
C MET A 182 10.72 14.39 -4.43
N MET A 183 10.68 14.44 -3.10
CA MET A 183 9.54 13.98 -2.29
C MET A 183 8.48 15.07 -2.07
N THR A 184 8.88 16.33 -1.97
CA THR A 184 7.99 17.50 -1.77
C THR A 184 6.82 17.53 -2.75
N PRO A 185 7.00 17.46 -4.09
CA PRO A 185 5.88 17.49 -5.02
C PRO A 185 4.94 16.28 -4.87
N LEU A 186 5.47 15.10 -4.52
CA LEU A 186 4.66 13.88 -4.33
C LEU A 186 3.74 14.01 -3.13
N VAL A 187 4.27 14.43 -1.98
CA VAL A 187 3.46 14.63 -0.77
C VAL A 187 2.52 15.82 -0.93
N LYS A 188 2.96 16.90 -1.58
CA LYS A 188 2.07 18.04 -1.87
C LYS A 188 0.89 17.63 -2.76
N THR A 189 1.12 16.88 -3.83
CA THR A 189 0.02 16.34 -4.66
C THR A 189 -0.96 15.50 -3.84
N ALA A 190 -0.46 14.63 -2.95
CA ALA A 190 -1.32 13.79 -2.12
C ALA A 190 -2.14 14.58 -1.09
N VAL A 191 -1.55 15.61 -0.47
CA VAL A 191 -2.20 16.54 0.46
C VAL A 191 -3.25 17.40 -0.25
N ASP A 192 -2.87 18.07 -1.35
CA ASP A 192 -3.77 18.91 -2.16
C ASP A 192 -4.99 18.11 -2.69
N ALA A 193 -4.86 16.78 -2.80
CA ALA A 193 -5.88 15.88 -3.31
C ALA A 193 -6.73 15.18 -2.23
N ASN A 194 -6.49 15.37 -0.92
CA ASN A 194 -7.12 14.60 0.18
C ASN A 194 -8.60 14.95 0.43
#